data_AF-A0A7X9ADX2-F1
#
_entry.id   AF-A0A7X9ADX2-F1
#
_cell.length_a   1.000
_cell.length_b   1.000
_cell.length_c   1.000
_cell.angle_alpha   90.00
_cell.angle_beta   90.00
_cell.angle_gamma   90.00
#
_symmetry.space_group_name_H-M   'P 1'
#
loop_
_entity.id
_entity.type
_entity.pdbx_description
1 polymer ?
#
loop_
_entity_poly.entity_id
_entity_poly.type
_entity_poly.pdbx_seq_one_letter_code
_entity_poly.pdbx_strand_id
1 'polypeptide(L)'
;MKESVQETLNPGPYAEEAGLEPGPTPSESTNRLIALCLEAAAGRRDAQSLRQALTTCRFELTCAKDAFYHQVKDEPGLLDTLHEAIKAVMDSFDAYGEALEGAHSWLTRQDPGVLQTAAESLAEAYIALHQSLLAYEWAYLSNGDEPHPALNLMLKVQSALRQGLMEDERFDEILDRLWEHFTLGVETFEADADPIRAHRGVQASRQALAGIQDMDMYLEDHDLALFEKGLVRFREGCLLLVEQIQDSIGEALIEVPTPSPQVNWVIHAARAVVDGLDPNLLVRAQAWFEPQLAESYFRFEQCAEAALEGPIRMAEQVPVARDGFDRLNRSLPLLRLGIDRRDLLPRGIDKMEKGANLLFEAWRILTEIEEGDSQTPCPRCGVANLATDRVCAECGAMLVRPVEPAPRALAAEAEGPANLQRILSACQKAESGQIGIDEFASILAWAEQLLNTANLGLARISQGEETTVEVRQAILELRQGITEFRQALDELQQFVLDGRPLHLSAGTRLLVAACDHLAEIRQLSDAT
;
A
#
# COMPACT_ATOMS: atom_id res chain seq x y z
N MET A 1 46.13 33.76 36.32
CA MET A 1 45.68 32.91 35.20
C MET A 1 44.30 33.43 34.82
N LYS A 2 44.13 34.58 34.15
CA LYS A 2 44.37 34.95 32.73
C LYS A 2 43.58 34.09 31.73
N GLU A 3 42.82 34.82 30.87
CA GLU A 3 41.89 34.45 29.76
C GLU A 3 40.40 34.35 30.19
N SER A 4 39.44 35.26 29.89
CA SER A 4 39.21 36.32 28.86
C SER A 4 39.14 35.80 27.42
N VAL A 5 37.95 35.45 26.91
CA VAL A 5 37.09 36.25 25.98
C VAL A 5 37.76 36.72 24.69
N GLN A 6 37.29 36.16 23.55
CA GLN A 6 37.17 36.69 22.18
C GLN A 6 36.54 35.54 21.35
N GLU A 7 35.33 35.59 20.80
CA GLU A 7 34.72 36.52 19.84
C GLU A 7 35.60 36.81 18.62
N THR A 8 35.48 35.95 17.60
CA THR A 8 35.77 36.25 16.19
C THR A 8 34.79 35.41 15.35
N LEU A 9 33.73 36.05 14.86
CA LEU A 9 33.65 36.55 13.47
C LEU A 9 33.51 35.41 12.46
N ASN A 10 32.24 35.22 12.10
CA ASN A 10 31.76 34.69 10.84
C ASN A 10 32.43 35.46 9.66
N PRO A 11 33.07 34.78 8.69
CA PRO A 11 32.97 35.13 7.30
C PRO A 11 32.01 34.15 6.60
N GLY A 12 31.09 34.72 5.82
CA GLY A 12 30.04 33.99 5.12
C GLY A 12 30.52 33.01 4.04
N PRO A 13 29.55 32.38 3.35
CA PRO A 13 29.75 31.13 2.62
C PRO A 13 30.13 31.37 1.17
N TYR A 14 31.35 31.80 0.86
CA TYR A 14 31.85 31.75 -0.52
C TYR A 14 33.38 31.64 -0.55
N ALA A 15 33.86 30.72 -1.40
CA ALA A 15 35.25 30.41 -1.74
C ALA A 15 35.94 29.30 -0.93
N GLU A 16 35.51 28.06 -1.16
CA GLU A 16 36.40 26.89 -1.16
C GLU A 16 35.82 25.78 -2.07
N GLU A 17 35.59 26.09 -3.35
CA GLU A 17 35.48 25.08 -4.41
C GLU A 17 36.90 24.62 -4.75
N ALA A 18 37.43 23.70 -3.94
CA ALA A 18 38.69 23.02 -4.20
C ALA A 18 38.40 21.53 -4.46
N GLY A 19 38.30 21.17 -5.74
CA GLY A 19 38.57 19.85 -6.30
C GLY A 19 38.11 18.63 -5.50
N LEU A 20 36.81 18.39 -5.42
CA LEU A 20 36.30 17.06 -5.07
C LEU A 20 36.54 16.15 -6.27
N GLU A 21 37.50 15.23 -6.17
CA GLU A 21 37.59 14.13 -7.13
C GLU A 21 36.29 13.30 -7.04
N PRO A 22 35.65 12.96 -8.18
CA PRO A 22 34.47 12.11 -8.17
C PRO A 22 34.80 10.78 -7.48
N GLY A 23 33.95 10.37 -6.54
CA GLY A 23 34.12 9.11 -5.81
C GLY A 23 34.07 7.89 -6.73
N PRO A 24 34.67 6.75 -6.34
CA PRO A 24 34.70 5.55 -7.18
C PRO A 24 33.28 5.01 -7.42
N THR A 25 32.99 4.67 -8.66
CA THR A 25 31.76 3.97 -9.07
C THR A 25 31.93 2.44 -8.96
N PRO A 26 30.84 1.66 -8.97
CA PRO A 26 30.92 0.19 -9.05
C PRO A 26 31.57 -0.35 -10.34
N SER A 27 31.68 0.47 -11.40
CA SER A 27 32.26 0.05 -12.69
C SER A 27 33.72 0.42 -12.82
N GLU A 28 34.58 -0.60 -12.95
CA GLU A 28 36.00 -0.38 -13.20
C GLU A 28 36.25 0.33 -14.55
N SER A 29 35.47 0.03 -15.59
CA SER A 29 35.61 0.67 -16.90
C SER A 29 35.23 2.15 -16.84
N THR A 30 34.17 2.49 -16.09
CA THR A 30 33.74 3.87 -15.84
C THR A 30 34.78 4.62 -15.01
N ASN A 31 35.31 4.00 -13.95
CA ASN A 31 36.39 4.60 -13.14
C ASN A 31 37.66 4.87 -13.96
N ARG A 32 38.03 3.93 -14.85
CA ARG A 32 39.15 4.13 -15.79
C ARG A 32 38.87 5.29 -16.75
N LEU A 33 37.64 5.42 -17.24
CA LEU A 33 37.24 6.52 -18.12
C LEU A 33 37.26 7.89 -17.40
N ILE A 34 36.75 7.96 -16.17
CA ILE A 34 36.82 9.13 -15.30
C ILE A 34 38.29 9.55 -15.10
N ALA A 35 39.17 8.60 -14.75
CA ALA A 35 40.60 8.87 -14.60
C ALA A 35 41.23 9.39 -15.91
N LEU A 36 40.85 8.84 -17.07
CA LEU A 36 41.28 9.32 -18.38
C LEU A 36 40.84 10.77 -18.64
N CYS A 37 39.61 11.12 -18.29
CA CYS A 37 39.10 12.49 -18.40
C CYS A 37 39.91 13.46 -17.52
N LEU A 38 40.16 13.11 -16.27
CA LEU A 38 40.93 13.95 -15.33
C LEU A 38 42.40 14.09 -15.75
N GLU A 39 43.03 13.03 -16.25
CA GLU A 39 44.39 13.09 -16.77
C GLU A 39 44.51 13.95 -18.04
N ALA A 40 43.54 13.85 -18.94
CA ALA A 40 43.49 14.69 -20.14
C ALA A 40 43.20 16.16 -19.78
N ALA A 41 42.34 16.44 -18.80
CA ALA A 41 42.09 17.79 -18.28
C ALA A 41 43.37 18.41 -17.69
N ALA A 42 44.18 17.61 -17.00
CA ALA A 42 45.48 18.01 -16.47
C ALA A 42 46.60 18.12 -17.52
N GLY A 43 46.31 17.84 -18.80
CA GLY A 43 47.30 17.86 -19.90
C GLY A 43 48.33 16.73 -19.83
N ARG A 44 48.06 15.67 -19.04
CA ARG A 44 48.99 14.55 -18.80
C ARG A 44 48.83 13.39 -19.79
N ARG A 45 47.78 13.41 -20.63
CA ARG A 45 47.45 12.32 -21.56
C ARG A 45 47.04 12.84 -22.92
N ASP A 46 47.30 12.06 -23.96
CA ASP A 46 46.92 12.42 -25.33
C ASP A 46 45.41 12.28 -25.57
N ALA A 47 44.89 13.16 -26.44
CA ALA A 47 43.48 13.19 -26.80
C ALA A 47 43.02 11.96 -27.61
N GLN A 48 43.96 11.21 -28.19
CA GLN A 48 43.65 10.04 -29.02
C GLN A 48 43.24 8.84 -28.15
N SER A 49 43.91 8.63 -27.03
CA SER A 49 43.61 7.60 -26.04
C SER A 49 42.23 7.82 -25.42
N LEU A 50 41.92 9.06 -25.03
CA LEU A 50 40.60 9.42 -24.50
C LEU A 50 39.51 9.24 -25.57
N ARG A 51 39.77 9.65 -26.82
CA ARG A 51 38.84 9.45 -27.94
C ARG A 51 38.51 7.97 -28.12
N GLN A 52 39.52 7.10 -28.12
CA GLN A 52 39.32 5.67 -28.29
C GLN A 52 38.48 5.08 -27.15
N ALA A 53 38.80 5.42 -25.89
CA ALA A 53 38.05 4.95 -24.73
C ALA A 53 36.58 5.40 -24.75
N LEU A 54 36.31 6.67 -25.08
CA LEU A 54 34.96 7.20 -25.22
C LEU A 54 34.17 6.51 -26.34
N THR A 55 34.79 6.28 -27.50
CA THR A 55 34.14 5.59 -28.62
C THR A 55 33.81 4.14 -28.27
N THR A 56 34.73 3.42 -27.61
CA THR A 56 34.48 2.04 -27.15
C THR A 56 33.34 2.00 -26.13
N CYS A 57 33.39 2.84 -25.10
CA CYS A 57 32.36 2.86 -24.05
C CYS A 57 30.98 3.23 -24.61
N ARG A 58 30.92 4.20 -25.54
CA ARG A 58 29.66 4.56 -26.23
C ARG A 58 29.08 3.39 -27.03
N PHE A 59 29.92 2.67 -27.77
CA PHE A 59 29.48 1.50 -28.53
C PHE A 59 28.93 0.41 -27.60
N GLU A 60 29.66 0.07 -26.54
CA GLU A 60 29.24 -0.91 -25.53
C GLU A 60 27.92 -0.49 -24.87
N LEU A 61 27.75 0.80 -24.54
CA LEU A 61 26.52 1.33 -23.95
C LEU A 61 25.32 1.17 -24.89
N THR A 62 25.46 1.52 -26.17
CA THR A 62 24.39 1.35 -27.15
C THR A 62 24.03 -0.13 -27.31
N CYS A 63 25.01 -1.01 -27.42
CA CYS A 63 24.75 -2.45 -27.50
C CYS A 63 24.03 -2.99 -26.25
N ALA A 64 24.45 -2.56 -25.05
CA ALA A 64 23.81 -2.96 -23.80
C ALA A 64 22.37 -2.43 -23.69
N LYS A 65 22.13 -1.17 -24.08
CA LYS A 65 20.79 -0.57 -24.11
C LYS A 65 19.86 -1.32 -25.07
N ASP A 66 20.33 -1.61 -26.28
CA ASP A 66 19.55 -2.33 -27.29
C ASP A 66 19.25 -3.76 -26.83
N ALA A 67 20.23 -4.45 -26.26
CA ALA A 67 20.06 -5.79 -25.70
C ALA A 67 19.01 -5.81 -24.57
N PHE A 68 19.07 -4.85 -23.65
CA PHE A 68 18.08 -4.68 -22.59
C PHE A 68 16.68 -4.44 -23.16
N TYR A 69 16.54 -3.51 -24.10
CA TYR A 69 15.25 -3.21 -24.71
C TYR A 69 14.64 -4.42 -25.45
N HIS A 70 15.47 -5.17 -26.18
CA HIS A 70 15.03 -6.39 -26.85
C HIS A 70 14.59 -7.46 -25.85
N GLN A 71 15.38 -7.71 -24.81
CA GLN A 71 15.03 -8.66 -23.75
C GLN A 71 13.66 -8.33 -23.12
N VAL A 72 13.44 -7.06 -22.79
CA VAL A 72 12.18 -6.60 -22.17
C VAL A 72 11.00 -6.70 -23.13
N LYS A 73 11.20 -6.32 -24.40
CA LYS A 73 10.14 -6.32 -25.41
C LYS A 73 9.69 -7.73 -25.79
N ASP A 74 10.61 -8.68 -25.82
CA ASP A 74 10.33 -10.05 -26.22
C ASP A 74 9.67 -10.87 -25.09
N GLU A 75 9.66 -10.36 -23.85
CA GLU A 75 8.96 -10.97 -22.72
C GLU A 75 7.48 -10.52 -22.64
N PRO A 76 6.51 -11.44 -22.81
CA PRO A 76 5.09 -11.07 -22.88
C PRO A 76 4.58 -10.37 -21.62
N GLY A 77 3.94 -9.21 -21.79
CA GLY A 77 3.30 -8.45 -20.71
C GLY A 77 4.25 -7.65 -19.81
N LEU A 78 5.57 -7.86 -19.92
CA LEU A 78 6.54 -7.23 -19.03
C LEU A 78 6.59 -5.70 -19.16
N LEU A 79 6.46 -5.19 -20.40
CA LEU A 79 6.40 -3.76 -20.70
C LEU A 79 5.21 -3.07 -20.03
N ASP A 80 4.07 -3.76 -19.93
CA ASP A 80 2.86 -3.21 -19.32
C ASP A 80 2.96 -3.26 -17.79
N THR A 81 3.46 -4.38 -17.25
CA THR A 81 3.53 -4.59 -15.79
C THR A 81 4.63 -3.77 -15.13
N LEU A 82 5.79 -3.63 -15.77
CA LEU A 82 6.98 -2.97 -15.19
C LEU A 82 7.36 -1.67 -15.93
N HIS A 83 6.38 -1.01 -16.56
CA HIS A 83 6.60 0.17 -17.40
C HIS A 83 7.54 1.20 -16.76
N GLU A 84 7.27 1.60 -15.52
CA GLU A 84 8.04 2.64 -14.82
C GLU A 84 9.48 2.22 -14.54
N ALA A 85 9.71 0.96 -14.13
CA ALA A 85 11.06 0.45 -13.84
C ALA A 85 11.88 0.33 -15.14
N ILE A 86 11.28 -0.17 -16.22
CA ILE A 86 11.90 -0.27 -17.54
C ILE A 86 12.25 1.13 -18.07
N LYS A 87 11.31 2.07 -17.96
CA LYS A 87 11.51 3.46 -18.38
C LYS A 87 12.66 4.10 -17.61
N ALA A 88 12.74 3.93 -16.29
CA ALA A 88 13.84 4.45 -15.48
C ALA A 88 15.21 3.93 -15.91
N VAL A 89 15.33 2.64 -16.29
CA VAL A 89 16.57 2.08 -16.85
C VAL A 89 16.91 2.73 -18.19
N MET A 90 15.93 2.86 -19.09
CA MET A 90 16.14 3.45 -20.42
C MET A 90 16.55 4.92 -20.33
N ASP A 91 15.89 5.69 -19.47
CA ASP A 91 16.21 7.09 -19.19
C ASP A 91 17.64 7.21 -18.61
N SER A 92 18.06 6.27 -17.76
CA SER A 92 19.42 6.26 -17.19
C SER A 92 20.50 5.85 -18.19
N PHE A 93 20.19 4.96 -19.13
CA PHE A 93 21.07 4.68 -20.27
C PHE A 93 21.28 5.94 -21.12
N ASP A 94 20.21 6.70 -21.37
CA ASP A 94 20.28 7.96 -22.11
C ASP A 94 21.10 9.02 -21.36
N ALA A 95 20.89 9.19 -20.05
CA ALA A 95 21.67 10.11 -19.23
C ALA A 95 23.17 9.78 -19.23
N TYR A 96 23.55 8.50 -19.12
CA TYR A 96 24.95 8.09 -19.20
C TYR A 96 25.53 8.31 -20.62
N GLY A 97 24.70 8.11 -21.66
CA GLY A 97 25.05 8.46 -23.04
C GLY A 97 25.32 9.96 -23.23
N GLU A 98 24.49 10.82 -22.65
CA GLU A 98 24.67 12.28 -22.66
C GLU A 98 25.96 12.69 -21.94
N ALA A 99 26.29 12.06 -20.80
CA ALA A 99 27.55 12.30 -20.11
C ALA A 99 28.78 11.93 -20.97
N LEU A 100 28.72 10.83 -21.72
CA LEU A 100 29.76 10.44 -22.68
C LEU A 100 29.88 11.46 -23.83
N GLU A 101 28.77 11.98 -24.37
CA GLU A 101 28.80 13.03 -25.39
C GLU A 101 29.38 14.34 -24.85
N GLY A 102 29.08 14.67 -23.59
CA GLY A 102 29.70 15.79 -22.87
C GLY A 102 31.22 15.68 -22.85
N ALA A 103 31.75 14.51 -22.47
CA ALA A 103 33.18 14.22 -22.54
C ALA A 103 33.73 14.26 -23.98
N HIS A 104 32.97 13.76 -24.96
CA HIS A 104 33.36 13.77 -26.37
C HIS A 104 33.47 15.19 -26.94
N SER A 105 32.63 16.11 -26.48
CA SER A 105 32.64 17.52 -26.90
C SER A 105 33.98 18.21 -26.61
N TRP A 106 34.71 17.78 -25.57
CA TRP A 106 36.06 18.27 -25.29
C TRP A 106 37.03 18.03 -26.44
N LEU A 107 36.90 16.92 -27.18
CA LEU A 107 37.78 16.63 -28.32
C LEU A 107 37.71 17.69 -29.42
N THR A 108 36.68 18.53 -29.41
CA THR A 108 36.51 19.65 -30.35
C THR A 108 36.89 21.01 -29.76
N ARG A 109 36.70 21.24 -28.45
CA ARG A 109 36.90 22.57 -27.81
C ARG A 109 38.15 22.67 -26.93
N GLN A 110 38.73 21.53 -26.53
CA GLN A 110 39.90 21.38 -25.66
C GLN A 110 39.88 22.23 -24.37
N ASP A 111 38.69 22.48 -23.81
CA ASP A 111 38.51 23.23 -22.56
C ASP A 111 38.58 22.29 -21.34
N PRO A 112 39.61 22.39 -20.47
CA PRO A 112 39.76 21.50 -19.31
C PRO A 112 38.54 21.45 -18.38
N GLY A 113 37.78 22.55 -18.25
CA GLY A 113 36.58 22.58 -17.42
C GLY A 113 35.50 21.60 -17.90
N VAL A 114 35.42 21.36 -19.21
CA VAL A 114 34.48 20.40 -19.80
C VAL A 114 34.77 18.98 -19.36
N LEU A 115 36.04 18.58 -19.25
CA LEU A 115 36.39 17.21 -18.83
C LEU A 115 36.19 16.98 -17.35
N GLN A 116 36.39 18.00 -16.52
CA GLN A 116 36.15 17.89 -15.08
C GLN A 116 34.65 17.72 -14.80
N THR A 117 33.80 18.56 -15.40
CA THR A 117 32.34 18.39 -15.32
C THR A 117 31.89 17.06 -15.92
N ALA A 118 32.46 16.63 -17.05
CA ALA A 118 32.10 15.35 -17.64
C ALA A 118 32.49 14.15 -16.75
N ALA A 119 33.60 14.23 -16.02
CA ALA A 119 34.02 13.19 -15.09
C ALA A 119 33.02 13.03 -13.92
N GLU A 120 32.53 14.14 -13.38
CA GLU A 120 31.47 14.16 -12.35
C GLU A 120 30.16 13.60 -12.91
N SER A 121 29.71 14.09 -14.08
CA SER A 121 28.49 13.61 -14.71
C SER A 121 28.54 12.12 -15.08
N LEU A 122 29.70 11.59 -15.48
CA LEU A 122 29.88 10.16 -15.74
C LEU A 122 29.71 9.33 -14.46
N ALA A 123 30.25 9.81 -13.33
CA ALA A 123 30.10 9.12 -12.05
C ALA A 123 28.63 9.09 -11.60
N GLU A 124 27.97 10.25 -11.61
CA GLU A 124 26.56 10.40 -11.21
C GLU A 124 25.63 9.57 -12.10
N ALA A 125 25.79 9.69 -13.43
CA ALA A 125 24.94 8.97 -14.37
C ALA A 125 25.14 7.46 -14.31
N TYR A 126 26.37 6.97 -14.06
CA TYR A 126 26.59 5.54 -13.87
C TYR A 126 25.96 5.02 -12.58
N ILE A 127 26.09 5.76 -11.47
CA ILE A 127 25.47 5.39 -10.20
C ILE A 127 23.94 5.30 -10.37
N ALA A 128 23.34 6.28 -11.04
CA ALA A 128 21.91 6.28 -11.36
C ALA A 128 21.52 5.06 -12.23
N LEU A 129 22.25 4.79 -13.31
CA LEU A 129 22.03 3.63 -14.16
C LEU A 129 22.12 2.31 -13.38
N HIS A 130 23.14 2.17 -12.54
CA HIS A 130 23.31 0.98 -11.71
C HIS A 130 22.13 0.80 -10.73
N GLN A 131 21.70 1.87 -10.07
CA GLN A 131 20.53 1.84 -9.18
C GLN A 131 19.24 1.51 -9.93
N SER A 132 19.01 2.07 -11.12
CA SER A 132 17.85 1.74 -11.93
C SER A 132 17.86 0.29 -12.40
N LEU A 133 19.02 -0.25 -12.78
CA LEU A 133 19.16 -1.66 -13.13
C LEU A 133 18.84 -2.58 -11.95
N LEU A 134 19.34 -2.27 -10.75
CA LEU A 134 19.00 -3.01 -9.53
C LEU A 134 17.50 -2.91 -9.21
N ALA A 135 16.90 -1.73 -9.32
CA ALA A 135 15.47 -1.54 -9.08
C ALA A 135 14.61 -2.32 -10.09
N TYR A 136 15.00 -2.30 -11.38
CA TYR A 136 14.37 -3.12 -12.41
C TYR A 136 14.54 -4.60 -12.12
N GLU A 137 15.73 -5.05 -11.75
CA GLU A 137 15.98 -6.45 -11.39
C GLU A 137 15.06 -6.86 -10.23
N TRP A 138 14.99 -6.09 -9.16
CA TRP A 138 14.05 -6.35 -8.06
C TRP A 138 12.59 -6.41 -8.50
N ALA A 139 12.14 -5.47 -9.33
CA ALA A 139 10.78 -5.45 -9.86
C ALA A 139 10.51 -6.65 -10.77
N TYR A 140 11.49 -7.02 -11.61
CA TYR A 140 11.46 -8.17 -12.49
C TYR A 140 11.38 -9.48 -11.72
N LEU A 141 12.21 -9.63 -10.68
CA LEU A 141 12.22 -10.80 -9.80
C LEU A 141 10.94 -10.87 -8.97
N SER A 142 10.36 -9.73 -8.59
CA SER A 142 9.09 -9.71 -7.87
C SER A 142 7.88 -9.94 -8.78
N ASN A 143 8.02 -9.80 -10.09
CA ASN A 143 6.96 -10.01 -11.05
C ASN A 143 6.70 -11.50 -11.30
N GLY A 144 5.54 -11.97 -10.84
CA GLY A 144 5.01 -13.32 -11.03
C GLY A 144 3.90 -13.63 -10.03
N ASP A 145 3.31 -14.82 -10.14
CA ASP A 145 2.15 -15.21 -9.32
C ASP A 145 2.53 -15.62 -7.89
N GLU A 146 3.81 -15.87 -7.61
CA GLU A 146 4.24 -16.28 -6.26
C GLU A 146 4.47 -15.05 -5.35
N PRO A 147 4.14 -15.16 -4.05
CA PRO A 147 4.20 -14.05 -3.12
C PRO A 147 5.63 -13.67 -2.68
N HIS A 148 6.62 -14.53 -2.93
CA HIS A 148 8.01 -14.28 -2.59
C HIS A 148 8.85 -14.07 -3.88
N PRO A 149 9.60 -12.95 -4.03
CA PRO A 149 10.34 -12.64 -5.25
C PRO A 149 11.33 -13.74 -5.69
N ALA A 150 12.01 -14.36 -4.72
CA ALA A 150 12.94 -15.46 -5.02
C ALA A 150 12.25 -16.68 -5.66
N LEU A 151 10.95 -16.89 -5.44
CA LEU A 151 10.20 -17.98 -6.09
C LEU A 151 9.91 -17.66 -7.55
N ASN A 152 9.50 -16.42 -7.84
CA ASN A 152 9.29 -15.97 -9.20
C ASN A 152 10.60 -16.05 -10.01
N LEU A 153 11.75 -15.71 -9.40
CA LEU A 153 13.07 -15.97 -9.98
C LEU A 153 13.27 -17.45 -10.31
N MET A 154 13.08 -18.34 -9.34
CA MET A 154 13.35 -19.77 -9.55
C MET A 154 12.39 -20.43 -10.55
N LEU A 155 11.15 -19.95 -10.68
CA LEU A 155 10.23 -20.39 -11.73
C LEU A 155 10.71 -19.95 -13.12
N LYS A 156 11.30 -18.76 -13.26
CA LYS A 156 11.93 -18.31 -14.50
C LYS A 156 13.16 -19.15 -14.83
N VAL A 157 13.99 -19.45 -13.83
CA VAL A 157 15.14 -20.36 -13.97
C VAL A 157 14.69 -21.76 -14.42
N GLN A 158 13.65 -22.32 -13.80
CA GLN A 158 13.06 -23.60 -14.20
C GLN A 158 12.66 -23.61 -15.68
N SER A 159 11.98 -22.55 -16.12
CA SER A 159 11.55 -22.40 -17.51
C SER A 159 12.76 -22.33 -18.45
N ALA A 160 13.80 -21.56 -18.10
CA ALA A 160 15.01 -21.43 -18.90
C ALA A 160 15.81 -22.75 -18.99
N LEU A 161 15.93 -23.50 -17.88
CA LEU A 161 16.56 -24.82 -17.85
C LEU A 161 15.81 -25.81 -18.74
N ARG A 162 14.47 -25.85 -18.66
CA ARG A 162 13.64 -26.71 -19.53
C ARG A 162 13.78 -26.40 -21.02
N GLN A 163 14.06 -25.13 -21.35
CA GLN A 163 14.25 -24.67 -22.72
C GLN A 163 15.72 -24.79 -23.19
N GLY A 164 16.65 -25.17 -22.31
CA GLY A 164 18.09 -25.19 -22.61
C GLY A 164 18.68 -23.80 -22.87
N LEU A 165 18.08 -22.76 -22.29
CA LEU A 165 18.51 -21.36 -22.42
C LEU A 165 19.31 -20.86 -21.21
N MET A 166 19.48 -21.69 -20.19
CA MET A 166 20.24 -21.37 -19.00
C MET A 166 21.61 -22.05 -19.06
N GLU A 167 22.65 -21.26 -18.89
CA GLU A 167 24.03 -21.74 -18.78
C GLU A 167 24.33 -22.17 -17.34
N ASP A 168 25.08 -23.25 -17.16
CA ASP A 168 25.39 -23.81 -15.83
C ASP A 168 26.10 -22.80 -14.93
N GLU A 169 27.09 -22.07 -15.45
CA GLU A 169 27.81 -21.02 -14.70
C GLU A 169 26.87 -19.93 -14.18
N ARG A 170 25.88 -19.55 -15.00
CA ARG A 170 24.88 -18.55 -14.61
C ARG A 170 23.90 -19.10 -13.59
N PHE A 171 23.54 -20.38 -13.71
CA PHE A 171 22.65 -21.02 -12.75
C PHE A 171 23.33 -21.16 -11.38
N ASP A 172 24.59 -21.58 -11.34
CA ASP A 172 25.44 -21.65 -10.15
C ASP A 172 25.51 -20.27 -9.44
N GLU A 173 25.80 -19.20 -10.18
CA GLU A 173 25.82 -17.83 -9.63
C GLU A 173 24.48 -17.42 -8.99
N ILE A 174 23.35 -17.82 -9.58
CA ILE A 174 22.02 -17.55 -9.03
C ILE A 174 21.82 -18.31 -7.71
N LEU A 175 22.23 -19.59 -7.65
CA LEU A 175 22.13 -20.38 -6.43
C LEU A 175 23.02 -19.82 -5.31
N ASP A 176 24.25 -19.40 -5.62
CA ASP A 176 25.17 -18.77 -4.67
C ASP A 176 24.59 -17.49 -4.07
N ARG A 177 24.04 -16.59 -4.91
CA ARG A 177 23.41 -15.35 -4.43
C ARG A 177 22.20 -15.63 -3.53
N LEU A 178 21.38 -16.62 -3.90
CA LEU A 178 20.27 -17.04 -3.05
C LEU A 178 20.78 -17.63 -1.74
N TRP A 179 21.83 -18.45 -1.78
CA TRP A 179 22.45 -19.03 -0.60
C TRP A 179 22.94 -17.95 0.38
N GLU A 180 23.65 -16.94 -0.12
CA GLU A 180 24.10 -15.80 0.67
C GLU A 180 22.90 -15.04 1.28
N HIS A 181 21.86 -14.77 0.48
CA HIS A 181 20.65 -14.08 0.93
C HIS A 181 19.97 -14.80 2.10
N PHE A 182 19.73 -16.11 1.97
CA PHE A 182 19.07 -16.87 3.04
C PHE A 182 19.98 -17.15 4.23
N THR A 183 21.30 -17.21 4.04
CA THR A 183 22.27 -17.30 5.13
C THR A 183 22.25 -16.02 5.97
N LEU A 184 22.28 -14.85 5.34
CA LEU A 184 22.10 -13.57 6.02
C LEU A 184 20.73 -13.49 6.70
N GLY A 185 19.69 -14.05 6.08
CA GLY A 185 18.37 -14.20 6.70
C GLY A 185 18.39 -15.00 8.00
N VAL A 186 19.09 -16.14 8.03
CA VAL A 186 19.29 -16.93 9.26
C VAL A 186 19.98 -16.09 10.33
N GLU A 187 21.09 -15.42 10.01
CA GLU A 187 21.82 -14.58 10.96
C GLU A 187 20.94 -13.44 11.51
N THR A 188 20.14 -12.82 10.63
CA THR A 188 19.22 -11.75 10.99
C THR A 188 18.14 -12.24 11.96
N PHE A 189 17.53 -13.40 11.69
CA PHE A 189 16.52 -13.97 12.58
C PHE A 189 17.11 -14.54 13.88
N GLU A 190 18.35 -15.05 13.88
CA GLU A 190 19.04 -15.47 15.11
C GLU A 190 19.33 -14.29 16.05
N ALA A 191 19.50 -13.09 15.49
CA ALA A 191 19.66 -11.85 16.25
C ALA A 191 18.32 -11.24 16.73
N ASP A 192 17.17 -11.80 16.34
CA ASP A 192 15.87 -11.28 16.72
C ASP A 192 15.62 -11.45 18.23
N ALA A 193 15.14 -10.39 18.89
CA ALA A 193 14.88 -10.37 20.32
C ALA A 193 13.68 -11.25 20.72
N ASP A 194 12.77 -11.55 19.79
CA ASP A 194 11.64 -12.44 20.02
C ASP A 194 12.02 -13.89 19.68
N PRO A 195 12.05 -14.81 20.67
CA PRO A 195 12.49 -16.17 20.46
C PRO A 195 11.55 -16.99 19.55
N ILE A 196 10.26 -16.65 19.48
CA ILE A 196 9.29 -17.34 18.62
C ILE A 196 9.52 -16.92 17.17
N ARG A 197 9.61 -15.60 16.92
CA ARG A 197 9.90 -15.07 15.58
C ARG A 197 11.27 -15.50 15.08
N ALA A 198 12.29 -15.45 15.95
CA ALA A 198 13.62 -15.97 15.67
C ALA A 198 13.56 -17.43 15.21
N HIS A 199 12.91 -18.31 16.00
CA HIS A 199 12.84 -19.73 15.68
C HIS A 199 12.14 -20.00 14.34
N ARG A 200 10.99 -19.35 14.10
CA ARG A 200 10.22 -19.51 12.86
C ARG A 200 10.97 -18.99 11.64
N GLY A 201 11.56 -17.80 11.73
CA GLY A 201 12.34 -17.20 10.65
C GLY A 201 13.56 -18.05 10.30
N VAL A 202 14.33 -18.51 11.31
CA VAL A 202 15.46 -19.42 11.11
C VAL A 202 15.03 -20.73 10.46
N GLN A 203 13.92 -21.33 10.92
CA GLN A 203 13.40 -22.56 10.32
C GLN A 203 13.05 -22.35 8.84
N ALA A 204 12.35 -21.26 8.52
CA ALA A 204 11.92 -20.95 7.17
C ALA A 204 13.12 -20.71 6.23
N SER A 205 14.09 -19.89 6.66
CA SER A 205 15.34 -19.67 5.91
C SER A 205 16.17 -20.94 5.73
N ARG A 206 16.26 -21.81 6.75
CA ARG A 206 16.95 -23.11 6.63
C ARG A 206 16.24 -24.07 5.68
N GLN A 207 14.90 -24.05 5.64
CA GLN A 207 14.13 -24.83 4.67
C GLN A 207 14.40 -24.35 3.24
N ALA A 208 14.49 -23.02 3.03
CA ALA A 208 14.88 -22.45 1.74
C ALA A 208 16.32 -22.87 1.35
N LEU A 209 17.29 -22.72 2.24
CA LEU A 209 18.68 -23.17 2.03
C LEU A 209 18.78 -24.65 1.65
N ALA A 210 18.02 -25.51 2.32
CA ALA A 210 18.01 -26.93 2.00
C ALA A 210 17.40 -27.21 0.61
N GLY A 211 16.42 -26.41 0.17
CA GLY A 211 15.91 -26.46 -1.19
C GLY A 211 16.94 -26.00 -2.23
N ILE A 212 17.73 -24.96 -1.93
CA ILE A 212 18.85 -24.51 -2.78
C ILE A 212 19.88 -25.63 -2.94
N GLN A 213 20.26 -26.27 -1.84
CA GLN A 213 21.19 -27.41 -1.86
C GLN A 213 20.66 -28.60 -2.68
N ASP A 214 19.36 -28.88 -2.59
CA ASP A 214 18.72 -29.93 -3.39
C ASP A 214 18.69 -29.54 -4.89
N MET A 215 18.53 -28.25 -5.23
CA MET A 215 18.59 -27.75 -6.62
C MET A 215 20.00 -27.79 -7.21
N ASP A 216 21.03 -27.54 -6.40
CA ASP A 216 22.44 -27.58 -6.79
C ASP A 216 22.86 -28.94 -7.38
N MET A 217 22.25 -30.04 -6.91
CA MET A 217 22.47 -31.39 -7.46
C MET A 217 22.13 -31.49 -8.97
N TYR A 218 21.34 -30.58 -9.52
CA TYR A 218 21.13 -30.48 -10.97
C TYR A 218 22.44 -30.25 -11.74
N LEU A 219 23.38 -29.49 -11.19
CA LEU A 219 24.64 -29.18 -11.88
C LEU A 219 25.52 -30.43 -12.05
N GLU A 220 25.37 -31.43 -11.19
CA GLU A 220 26.11 -32.71 -11.29
C GLU A 220 25.49 -33.68 -12.29
N ASP A 221 24.17 -33.89 -12.19
CA ASP A 221 23.46 -34.96 -12.90
C ASP A 221 22.66 -34.47 -14.13
N HIS A 222 22.50 -33.16 -14.29
CA HIS A 222 21.60 -32.49 -15.25
C HIS A 222 20.17 -33.05 -15.25
N ASP A 223 19.72 -33.54 -14.09
CA ASP A 223 18.39 -34.09 -13.89
C ASP A 223 17.42 -33.01 -13.41
N LEU A 224 16.53 -32.59 -14.31
CA LEU A 224 15.46 -31.64 -14.00
C LEU A 224 14.54 -32.10 -12.86
N ALA A 225 14.43 -33.41 -12.60
CA ALA A 225 13.63 -33.90 -11.48
C ALA A 225 14.27 -33.57 -10.12
N LEU A 226 15.60 -33.53 -10.04
CA LEU A 226 16.33 -33.09 -8.84
C LEU A 226 16.10 -31.61 -8.58
N PHE A 227 16.23 -30.79 -9.64
CA PHE A 227 15.90 -29.36 -9.58
C PHE A 227 14.47 -29.13 -9.09
N GLU A 228 13.48 -29.82 -9.68
CA GLU A 228 12.06 -29.67 -9.33
C GLU A 228 11.78 -30.04 -7.88
N LYS A 229 12.42 -31.10 -7.39
CA LYS A 229 12.34 -31.50 -5.99
C LYS A 229 12.91 -30.44 -5.06
N GLY A 230 14.08 -29.88 -5.38
CA GLY A 230 14.67 -28.78 -4.62
C GLY A 230 13.81 -27.53 -4.64
N LEU A 231 13.22 -27.19 -5.79
CA LEU A 231 12.31 -26.05 -5.94
C LEU A 231 11.05 -26.18 -5.08
N VAL A 232 10.46 -27.36 -4.96
CA VAL A 232 9.31 -27.59 -4.06
C VAL A 232 9.68 -27.26 -2.62
N ARG A 233 10.85 -27.73 -2.17
CA ARG A 233 11.34 -27.48 -0.81
C ARG A 233 11.70 -26.02 -0.58
N PHE A 234 12.34 -25.40 -1.56
CA PHE A 234 12.65 -23.97 -1.57
C PHE A 234 11.37 -23.12 -1.45
N ARG A 235 10.32 -23.52 -2.18
CA ARG A 235 8.98 -22.92 -2.13
C ARG A 235 8.36 -23.00 -0.75
N GLU A 236 8.42 -24.15 -0.09
CA GLU A 236 7.94 -24.27 1.29
C GLU A 236 8.65 -23.29 2.23
N GLY A 237 9.99 -23.17 2.15
CA GLY A 237 10.75 -22.22 2.96
C GLY A 237 10.35 -20.76 2.71
N CYS A 238 10.22 -20.37 1.45
CA CYS A 238 9.80 -19.02 1.08
C CYS A 238 8.36 -18.71 1.53
N LEU A 239 7.43 -19.66 1.41
CA LEU A 239 6.04 -19.46 1.85
C LEU A 239 5.94 -19.36 3.38
N LEU A 240 6.74 -20.11 4.13
CA LEU A 240 6.84 -19.96 5.58
C LEU A 240 7.36 -18.57 5.98
N LEU A 241 8.29 -17.98 5.22
CA LEU A 241 8.73 -16.61 5.45
C LEU A 241 7.61 -15.60 5.18
N VAL A 242 6.84 -15.79 4.11
CA VAL A 242 5.68 -14.93 3.81
C VAL A 242 4.64 -15.02 4.92
N GLU A 243 4.31 -16.23 5.38
CA GLU A 243 3.41 -16.46 6.51
C GLU A 243 3.93 -15.77 7.77
N GLN A 244 5.22 -15.89 8.08
CA GLN A 244 5.81 -15.23 9.25
C GLN A 244 5.74 -13.71 9.14
N ILE A 245 5.91 -13.13 7.95
CA ILE A 245 5.74 -11.69 7.73
C ILE A 245 4.28 -11.29 7.97
N GLN A 246 3.32 -12.07 7.46
CA GLN A 246 1.89 -11.82 7.65
C GLN A 246 1.47 -11.95 9.12
N ASP A 247 1.97 -12.96 9.82
CA ASP A 247 1.77 -13.15 11.27
C ASP A 247 2.36 -11.99 12.05
N SER A 248 3.60 -11.58 11.76
CA SER A 248 4.26 -10.46 12.45
C SER A 248 3.52 -9.15 12.21
N ILE A 249 2.98 -8.97 11.01
CA ILE A 249 2.08 -7.87 10.65
C ILE A 249 0.79 -7.94 11.49
N GLY A 250 0.16 -9.12 11.60
CA GLY A 250 -1.03 -9.34 12.40
C GLY A 250 -0.80 -9.09 13.88
N GLU A 251 0.33 -9.53 14.40
CA GLU A 251 0.80 -9.25 15.77
C GLU A 251 1.00 -7.75 15.98
N ALA A 252 1.69 -7.06 15.06
CA ALA A 252 1.89 -5.61 15.13
C ALA A 252 0.58 -4.81 15.03
N LEU A 253 -0.45 -5.35 14.38
CA LEU A 253 -1.80 -4.77 14.39
C LEU A 253 -2.46 -4.93 15.77
N ILE A 254 -2.25 -6.04 16.48
CA ILE A 254 -2.92 -6.31 17.76
C ILE A 254 -2.14 -5.73 18.95
N GLU A 255 -0.83 -5.59 18.82
CA GLU A 255 0.06 -5.19 19.90
C GLU A 255 -0.10 -3.71 20.28
N VAL A 256 -0.08 -3.44 21.58
CA VAL A 256 -0.24 -2.10 22.17
C VAL A 256 0.95 -1.23 21.73
N PRO A 257 0.73 0.02 21.29
CA PRO A 257 0.50 1.06 22.30
C PRO A 257 -0.90 1.68 22.25
N THR A 258 -1.70 1.43 21.22
CA THR A 258 -3.02 2.06 21.08
C THR A 258 -4.15 1.05 20.91
N PRO A 259 -5.41 1.46 21.15
CA PRO A 259 -6.58 0.66 20.83
C PRO A 259 -6.86 0.53 19.32
N SER A 260 -6.14 1.24 18.45
CA SER A 260 -6.32 1.18 17.00
C SER A 260 -5.25 0.33 16.34
N PRO A 261 -5.61 -0.84 15.78
CA PRO A 261 -4.67 -1.70 15.09
C PRO A 261 -3.93 -1.00 13.95
N GLN A 262 -4.67 -0.21 13.16
CA GLN A 262 -4.13 0.51 12.02
C GLN A 262 -3.04 1.50 12.44
N VAL A 263 -3.22 2.17 13.59
CA VAL A 263 -2.23 3.10 14.14
C VAL A 263 -1.03 2.33 14.71
N ASN A 264 -1.25 1.18 15.34
CA ASN A 264 -0.18 0.35 15.89
C ASN A 264 0.79 -0.10 14.79
N TRP A 265 0.30 -0.56 13.64
CA TRP A 265 1.16 -0.89 12.49
C TRP A 265 2.16 0.23 12.18
N VAL A 266 1.67 1.46 12.04
CA VAL A 266 2.52 2.61 11.67
C VAL A 266 3.52 2.93 12.78
N ILE A 267 3.10 2.80 14.04
CA ILE A 267 4.00 2.98 15.19
C ILE A 267 5.09 1.92 15.20
N HIS A 268 4.75 0.64 15.02
CA HIS A 268 5.72 -0.45 14.97
C HIS A 268 6.69 -0.28 13.80
N ALA A 269 6.21 0.08 12.61
CA ALA A 269 7.06 0.38 11.46
C ALA A 269 8.03 1.55 11.77
N ALA A 270 7.55 2.63 12.40
CA ALA A 270 8.38 3.75 12.78
C ALA A 270 9.43 3.38 13.85
N ARG A 271 9.07 2.55 14.84
CA ARG A 271 10.00 2.02 15.85
C ARG A 271 11.08 1.15 15.22
N ALA A 272 10.71 0.26 14.31
CA ALA A 272 11.65 -0.55 13.55
C ALA A 272 12.69 0.29 12.77
N VAL A 273 12.26 1.39 12.15
CA VAL A 273 13.17 2.33 11.47
C VAL A 273 14.08 3.07 12.46
N VAL A 274 13.57 3.41 13.66
CA VAL A 274 14.41 3.95 14.75
C VAL A 274 15.50 2.94 15.15
N ASP A 275 15.15 1.65 15.22
CA ASP A 275 16.06 0.56 15.57
C ASP A 275 17.03 0.19 14.43
N GLY A 276 16.90 0.82 13.26
CA GLY A 276 17.86 0.74 12.16
C GLY A 276 17.41 -0.11 10.98
N LEU A 277 16.17 -0.58 10.95
CA LEU A 277 15.63 -1.30 9.79
C LEU A 277 15.39 -0.38 8.58
N ASP A 278 15.16 -1.01 7.41
CA ASP A 278 14.93 -0.35 6.13
C ASP A 278 13.76 0.67 6.23
N PRO A 279 14.01 1.97 5.93
CA PRO A 279 12.98 3.00 5.91
C PRO A 279 11.77 2.72 4.99
N ASN A 280 11.92 1.87 3.96
CA ASN A 280 10.80 1.48 3.09
C ASN A 280 9.65 0.80 3.85
N LEU A 281 9.93 0.18 5.00
CA LEU A 281 8.89 -0.37 5.86
C LEU A 281 7.89 0.72 6.31
N LEU A 282 8.41 1.87 6.74
CA LEU A 282 7.58 3.01 7.16
C LEU A 282 6.86 3.65 5.98
N VAL A 283 7.51 3.76 4.82
CA VAL A 283 6.86 4.26 3.59
C VAL A 283 5.61 3.44 3.25
N ARG A 284 5.73 2.12 3.26
CA ARG A 284 4.60 1.21 3.00
C ARG A 284 3.50 1.34 4.05
N ALA A 285 3.88 1.40 5.33
CA ALA A 285 2.95 1.61 6.43
C ALA A 285 2.12 2.89 6.25
N GLN A 286 2.77 3.99 5.86
CA GLN A 286 2.13 5.27 5.63
C GLN A 286 1.21 5.23 4.40
N ALA A 287 1.71 4.70 3.27
CA ALA A 287 0.93 4.60 2.04
C ALA A 287 -0.38 3.82 2.26
N TRP A 288 -0.38 2.82 3.14
CA TRP A 288 -1.57 2.07 3.52
C TRP A 288 -2.48 2.82 4.52
N PHE A 289 -1.91 3.50 5.52
CA PHE A 289 -2.66 4.15 6.59
C PHE A 289 -3.30 5.49 6.18
N GLU A 290 -2.62 6.30 5.36
CA GLU A 290 -3.06 7.66 5.02
C GLU A 290 -4.43 7.73 4.33
N PRO A 291 -4.75 6.89 3.32
CA PRO A 291 -6.08 6.88 2.71
C PRO A 291 -7.19 6.53 3.72
N GLN A 292 -6.91 5.59 4.63
CA GLN A 292 -7.87 5.16 5.65
C GLN A 292 -8.12 6.26 6.69
N LEU A 293 -7.08 7.00 7.08
CA LEU A 293 -7.22 8.13 7.99
C LEU A 293 -8.08 9.24 7.37
N ALA A 294 -7.84 9.55 6.09
CA ALA A 294 -8.60 10.56 5.35
C ALA A 294 -10.09 10.18 5.25
N GLU A 295 -10.38 8.93 4.88
CA GLU A 295 -11.75 8.40 4.81
C GLU A 295 -12.43 8.40 6.18
N SER A 296 -11.72 7.98 7.24
CA SER A 296 -12.26 7.96 8.60
C SER A 296 -12.60 9.36 9.10
N TYR A 297 -11.76 10.35 8.81
CA TYR A 297 -12.01 11.75 9.14
C TYR A 297 -13.22 12.29 8.38
N PHE A 298 -13.32 12.00 7.08
CA PHE A 298 -14.46 12.43 6.26
C PHE A 298 -15.78 11.89 6.79
N ARG A 299 -15.85 10.58 7.07
CA ARG A 299 -17.05 9.95 7.67
C ARG A 299 -17.40 10.54 9.03
N PHE A 300 -16.40 10.79 9.87
CA PHE A 300 -16.61 11.43 11.16
C PHE A 300 -17.25 12.82 11.00
N GLU A 301 -16.72 13.66 10.10
CA GLU A 301 -17.25 15.00 9.86
C GLU A 301 -18.68 14.98 9.32
N GLN A 302 -19.05 14.01 8.48
CA GLN A 302 -20.44 13.82 8.02
C GLN A 302 -21.42 13.60 9.18
N CYS A 303 -20.98 12.96 10.26
CA CYS A 303 -21.81 12.70 11.44
C CYS A 303 -21.65 13.78 12.52
N ALA A 304 -20.60 14.60 12.47
CA ALA A 304 -20.23 15.54 13.52
C ALA A 304 -21.28 16.65 13.72
N GLU A 305 -21.91 17.13 12.64
CA GLU A 305 -22.96 18.18 12.74
C GLU A 305 -24.17 17.70 13.55
N ALA A 306 -24.66 16.49 13.24
CA ALA A 306 -25.76 15.89 14.00
C ALA A 306 -25.39 15.64 15.47
N ALA A 307 -24.14 15.23 15.73
CA ALA A 307 -23.63 15.02 17.08
C ALA A 307 -23.55 16.32 17.90
N LEU A 308 -23.21 17.45 17.26
CA LEU A 308 -23.16 18.78 17.88
C LEU A 308 -24.56 19.31 18.25
N GLU A 309 -25.58 18.94 17.48
CA GLU A 309 -26.98 19.29 17.77
C GLU A 309 -27.64 18.32 18.78
N GLY A 310 -26.98 17.21 19.10
CA GLY A 310 -27.43 16.15 20.00
C GLY A 310 -27.25 16.45 21.50
N PRO A 311 -27.27 15.40 22.36
CA PRO A 311 -27.04 15.53 23.79
C PRO A 311 -25.71 16.23 24.10
N ILE A 312 -25.68 17.06 25.16
CA ILE A 312 -24.48 17.86 25.52
C ILE A 312 -23.22 17.00 25.62
N ARG A 313 -23.32 15.81 26.23
CA ARG A 313 -22.18 14.89 26.37
C ARG A 313 -21.66 14.37 25.02
N MET A 314 -22.53 14.23 24.02
CA MET A 314 -22.18 13.83 22.65
C MET A 314 -21.49 14.99 21.92
N ALA A 315 -22.05 16.19 22.02
CA ALA A 315 -21.47 17.41 21.45
C ALA A 315 -20.07 17.71 22.03
N GLU A 316 -19.83 17.41 23.31
CA GLU A 316 -18.52 17.53 23.96
C GLU A 316 -17.46 16.57 23.40
N GLN A 317 -17.84 15.43 22.80
CA GLN A 317 -16.88 14.48 22.24
C GLN A 317 -16.40 14.87 20.83
N VAL A 318 -17.19 15.64 20.08
CA VAL A 318 -16.82 16.09 18.73
C VAL A 318 -15.48 16.84 18.69
N PRO A 319 -15.21 17.86 19.54
CA PRO A 319 -13.90 18.51 19.55
C PRO A 319 -12.76 17.60 20.02
N VAL A 320 -13.03 16.61 20.89
CA VAL A 320 -12.03 15.63 21.33
C VAL A 320 -11.62 14.73 20.17
N ALA A 321 -12.59 14.22 19.42
CA ALA A 321 -12.33 13.41 18.23
C ALA A 321 -11.61 14.22 17.13
N ARG A 322 -11.99 15.48 16.91
CA ARG A 322 -11.26 16.39 16.01
C ARG A 322 -9.79 16.57 16.42
N ASP A 323 -9.50 16.80 17.70
CA ASP A 323 -8.11 16.89 18.19
C ASP A 323 -7.35 15.56 17.98
N GLY A 324 -8.03 14.42 18.15
CA GLY A 324 -7.50 13.10 17.83
C GLY A 324 -7.06 12.99 16.37
N PHE A 325 -7.95 13.30 15.43
CA PHE A 325 -7.64 13.31 13.99
C PHE A 325 -6.56 14.33 13.63
N ASP A 326 -6.58 15.53 14.21
CA ASP A 326 -5.56 16.56 14.01
C ASP A 326 -4.17 16.07 14.41
N ARG A 327 -4.06 15.33 15.51
CA ARG A 327 -2.79 14.75 15.96
C ARG A 327 -2.28 13.66 15.03
N LEU A 328 -3.17 12.79 14.55
CA LEU A 328 -2.83 11.78 13.54
C LEU A 328 -2.37 12.45 12.24
N ASN A 329 -3.09 13.45 11.75
CA ASN A 329 -2.69 14.18 10.54
C ASN A 329 -1.35 14.91 10.70
N ARG A 330 -1.07 15.47 11.88
CA ARG A 330 0.21 16.15 12.18
C ARG A 330 1.37 15.18 12.43
N SER A 331 1.11 13.90 12.67
CA SER A 331 2.18 12.90 12.80
C SER A 331 2.74 12.51 11.43
N LEU A 332 1.90 12.44 10.39
CA LEU A 332 2.29 11.95 9.06
C LEU A 332 3.50 12.71 8.46
N PRO A 333 3.54 14.06 8.44
CA PRO A 333 4.73 14.77 7.94
C PRO A 333 5.98 14.50 8.78
N LEU A 334 5.85 14.31 10.09
CA LEU A 334 6.99 13.98 10.96
C LEU A 334 7.51 12.57 10.67
N LEU A 335 6.62 11.63 10.40
CA LEU A 335 6.98 10.26 10.03
C LEU A 335 7.65 10.22 8.65
N ARG A 336 7.14 10.97 7.66
CA ARG A 336 7.76 11.08 6.32
C ARG A 336 9.14 11.71 6.38
N LEU A 337 9.28 12.85 7.06
CA LEU A 337 10.59 13.48 7.29
C LEU A 337 11.51 12.62 8.15
N GLY A 338 10.93 11.77 8.99
CA GLY A 338 11.63 10.86 9.89
C GLY A 338 12.42 9.75 9.18
N ILE A 339 12.10 9.48 7.91
CA ILE A 339 12.85 8.58 7.01
C ILE A 339 14.28 9.08 6.86
N ASP A 340 14.44 10.36 6.53
CA ASP A 340 15.76 11.01 6.37
C ASP A 340 16.31 11.53 7.70
N ARG A 341 15.43 11.84 8.65
CA ARG A 341 15.74 12.46 9.93
C ARG A 341 15.17 11.67 11.10
N ARG A 342 15.83 10.56 11.45
CA ARG A 342 15.36 9.61 12.48
C ARG A 342 15.04 10.25 13.84
N ASP A 343 15.63 11.41 14.18
CA ASP A 343 15.32 12.18 15.40
C ASP A 343 13.87 12.68 15.48
N LEU A 344 13.16 12.76 14.35
CA LEU A 344 11.77 13.18 14.29
C LEU A 344 10.76 12.05 14.56
N LEU A 345 11.16 10.79 14.35
CA LEU A 345 10.29 9.62 14.48
C LEU A 345 9.65 9.48 15.88
N PRO A 346 10.38 9.65 17.01
CA PRO A 346 9.78 9.58 18.34
C PRO A 346 8.65 10.60 18.55
N ARG A 347 8.76 11.80 17.95
CA ARG A 347 7.71 12.83 18.02
C ARG A 347 6.50 12.48 17.16
N GLY A 348 6.72 11.82 16.01
CA GLY A 348 5.66 11.27 15.18
C GLY A 348 4.88 10.18 15.93
N ILE A 349 5.61 9.23 16.54
CA ILE A 349 5.04 8.15 17.34
C ILE A 349 4.20 8.69 18.52
N ASP A 350 4.71 9.64 19.30
CA ASP A 350 3.96 10.25 20.41
C ASP A 350 2.64 10.90 19.97
N LYS A 351 2.63 11.52 18.78
CA LYS A 351 1.40 12.08 18.20
C LYS A 351 0.42 11.00 17.75
N MET A 352 0.92 9.92 17.15
CA MET A 352 0.10 8.77 16.76
C MET A 352 -0.60 8.17 17.99
N GLU A 353 0.17 7.89 19.04
CA GLU A 353 -0.36 7.31 20.29
C GLU A 353 -1.42 8.20 20.93
N LYS A 354 -1.13 9.50 21.09
CA LYS A 354 -2.09 10.45 21.67
C LYS A 354 -3.34 10.64 20.81
N GLY A 355 -3.17 10.72 19.48
CA GLY A 355 -4.28 10.88 18.56
C GLY A 355 -5.24 9.69 18.62
N ALA A 356 -4.71 8.47 18.56
CA ALA A 356 -5.51 7.26 18.63
C ALA A 356 -6.23 7.10 19.98
N ASN A 357 -5.56 7.41 21.09
CA ASN A 357 -6.18 7.33 22.42
C ASN A 357 -7.33 8.33 22.59
N LEU A 358 -7.21 9.55 22.06
CA LEU A 358 -8.32 10.53 22.08
C LEU A 358 -9.51 10.07 21.25
N LEU A 359 -9.27 9.52 20.06
CA LEU A 359 -10.33 8.98 19.22
C LEU A 359 -11.04 7.81 19.90
N PHE A 360 -10.29 6.91 20.53
CA PHE A 360 -10.86 5.80 21.26
C PHE A 360 -11.67 6.25 22.47
N GLU A 361 -11.19 7.24 23.22
CA GLU A 361 -11.91 7.79 24.37
C GLU A 361 -13.22 8.44 23.94
N ALA A 362 -13.19 9.27 22.89
CA ALA A 362 -14.38 9.89 22.31
C ALA A 362 -15.37 8.83 21.83
N TRP A 363 -14.90 7.84 21.06
CA TRP A 363 -15.71 6.72 20.59
C TRP A 363 -16.36 5.95 21.74
N ARG A 364 -15.60 5.56 22.77
CA ARG A 364 -16.13 4.84 23.94
C ARG A 364 -17.26 5.62 24.61
N ILE A 365 -17.08 6.92 24.80
CA ILE A 365 -18.12 7.77 25.43
C ILE A 365 -19.35 7.88 24.53
N LEU A 366 -19.17 8.02 23.22
CA LEU A 366 -20.28 8.06 22.26
C LEU A 366 -21.07 6.74 22.28
N THR A 367 -20.38 5.60 22.28
CA THR A 367 -21.02 4.29 22.41
C THR A 367 -21.75 4.12 23.74
N GLU A 368 -21.17 4.56 24.86
CA GLU A 368 -21.85 4.54 26.17
C GLU A 368 -23.13 5.40 26.20
N ILE A 369 -23.16 6.50 25.46
CA ILE A 369 -24.36 7.35 25.33
C ILE A 369 -25.42 6.63 24.50
N GLU A 370 -25.05 6.04 23.36
CA GLU A 370 -25.97 5.27 22.51
C GLU A 370 -26.54 4.04 23.26
N GLU A 371 -25.71 3.34 24.02
CA GLU A 371 -26.12 2.22 24.87
C GLU A 371 -27.03 2.68 26.03
N GLY A 372 -26.79 3.88 26.57
CA GLY A 372 -27.62 4.48 27.62
C GLY A 372 -29.00 4.91 27.11
N ASP A 373 -29.06 5.54 25.93
CA ASP A 373 -30.31 5.99 25.30
C ASP A 373 -31.16 4.82 24.79
N SER A 374 -30.53 3.66 24.52
CA SER A 374 -31.22 2.42 24.18
C SER A 374 -31.67 1.61 25.39
N GLN A 375 -31.54 2.14 26.61
CA GLN A 375 -32.00 1.49 27.86
C GLN A 375 -33.07 2.30 28.60
N THR A 376 -34.10 1.62 29.11
CA THR A 376 -35.17 2.21 29.93
C THR A 376 -35.19 1.58 31.32
N PRO A 377 -35.07 2.37 32.41
CA PRO A 377 -35.12 1.84 33.76
C PRO A 377 -36.54 1.39 34.12
N CYS A 378 -36.64 0.25 34.82
CA CYS A 378 -37.93 -0.26 35.29
C CYS A 378 -38.51 0.66 36.37
N PRO A 379 -39.76 1.14 36.23
CA PRO A 379 -40.37 2.01 37.23
C PRO A 379 -40.65 1.31 38.57
N ARG A 380 -40.59 -0.03 38.61
CA ARG A 380 -40.86 -0.82 39.81
C ARG A 380 -39.60 -1.24 40.56
N CYS A 381 -38.56 -1.71 39.87
CA CYS A 381 -37.34 -2.21 40.50
C CYS A 381 -36.06 -1.43 40.15
N GLY A 382 -36.12 -0.47 39.22
CA GLY A 382 -34.99 0.36 38.83
C GLY A 382 -33.96 -0.30 37.91
N VAL A 383 -34.12 -1.58 37.56
CA VAL A 383 -33.22 -2.30 36.65
C VAL A 383 -33.31 -1.71 35.24
N ALA A 384 -32.16 -1.51 34.57
CA ALA A 384 -32.11 -1.10 33.17
C ALA A 384 -32.53 -2.27 32.26
N ASN A 385 -33.42 -1.99 31.31
CA ASN A 385 -33.88 -2.95 30.29
C ASN A 385 -33.69 -2.30 28.92
N LEU A 386 -33.70 -3.07 27.84
CA LEU A 386 -33.64 -2.48 26.49
C LEU A 386 -34.88 -1.62 26.25
N ALA A 387 -34.73 -0.52 25.50
CA ALA A 387 -35.85 0.36 25.14
C ALA A 387 -36.95 -0.37 24.34
N THR A 388 -36.60 -1.51 23.72
CA THR A 388 -37.52 -2.41 23.00
C THR A 388 -38.29 -3.36 23.94
N ASP A 389 -37.83 -3.57 25.18
CA ASP A 389 -38.46 -4.47 26.12
C ASP A 389 -39.82 -3.94 26.59
N ARG A 390 -40.84 -4.81 26.59
CA ARG A 390 -42.19 -4.44 27.07
C ARG A 390 -42.39 -4.71 28.56
N VAL A 391 -41.56 -5.57 29.11
CA VAL A 391 -41.64 -6.05 30.49
C VAL A 391 -40.23 -6.15 31.04
N CYS A 392 -40.08 -5.73 32.29
CA CYS A 392 -38.81 -5.81 32.98
C CYS A 392 -38.38 -7.28 33.13
N ALA A 393 -37.17 -7.60 32.68
CA ALA A 393 -36.61 -8.95 32.75
C ALA A 393 -36.54 -9.48 34.19
N GLU A 394 -36.37 -8.59 35.17
CA GLU A 394 -36.15 -8.97 36.57
C GLU A 394 -37.46 -9.07 37.37
N CYS A 395 -38.35 -8.08 37.28
CA CYS A 395 -39.53 -8.00 38.16
C CYS A 395 -40.87 -8.19 37.43
N GLY A 396 -40.84 -8.40 36.11
CA GLY A 396 -42.03 -8.60 35.26
C GLY A 396 -42.95 -7.38 35.15
N ALA A 397 -42.56 -6.22 35.65
CA ALA A 397 -43.36 -5.00 35.53
C ALA A 397 -43.36 -4.48 34.09
N MET A 398 -44.51 -4.00 33.62
CA MET A 398 -44.61 -3.30 32.34
C MET A 398 -43.76 -2.03 32.36
N LEU A 399 -42.92 -1.87 31.34
CA LEU A 399 -42.07 -0.69 31.17
C LEU A 399 -42.87 0.44 30.52
N VAL A 400 -42.73 1.66 31.04
CA VAL A 400 -43.37 2.85 30.45
C VAL A 400 -42.56 3.23 29.22
N ARG A 401 -43.16 3.13 28.04
CA ARG A 401 -42.53 3.64 26.83
C ARG A 401 -42.33 5.15 26.99
N PRO A 402 -41.14 5.70 26.69
CA PRO A 402 -41.07 7.11 26.35
C PRO A 402 -42.11 7.32 25.24
N VAL A 403 -43.02 8.26 25.46
CA VAL A 403 -43.85 8.77 24.36
C VAL A 403 -42.83 9.37 23.41
N GLU A 404 -42.54 8.68 22.30
CA GLU A 404 -41.78 9.24 21.20
C GLU A 404 -42.37 10.65 20.97
N PRO A 405 -41.56 11.73 20.96
CA PRO A 405 -42.02 12.93 20.28
C PRO A 405 -42.48 12.43 18.92
N ALA A 406 -43.76 12.69 18.60
CA ALA A 406 -44.42 12.19 17.40
C ALA A 406 -43.37 12.15 16.29
N PRO A 407 -43.11 10.98 15.67
CA PRO A 407 -42.00 10.84 14.75
C PRO A 407 -42.05 12.09 13.88
N ARG A 408 -40.95 12.86 13.84
CA ARG A 408 -40.73 13.69 12.67
C ARG A 408 -40.93 12.67 11.57
N ALA A 409 -42.07 12.76 10.89
CA ALA A 409 -42.26 12.04 9.67
C ALA A 409 -40.99 12.41 8.91
N LEU A 410 -40.09 11.44 8.74
CA LEU A 410 -39.30 11.40 7.53
C LEU A 410 -40.36 11.64 6.49
N ALA A 411 -40.41 12.87 5.99
CA ALA A 411 -41.43 13.27 5.06
C ALA A 411 -41.41 12.17 4.01
N ALA A 412 -42.52 11.45 3.94
CA ALA A 412 -42.76 10.40 2.97
C ALA A 412 -42.98 11.07 1.61
N GLU A 413 -42.02 11.91 1.23
CA GLU A 413 -41.91 12.69 0.01
C GLU A 413 -40.46 12.63 -0.49
N ALA A 414 -39.70 11.59 -0.13
CA ALA A 414 -38.64 11.15 -1.03
C ALA A 414 -39.35 10.54 -2.25
N GLU A 415 -39.43 11.31 -3.35
CA GLU A 415 -39.81 10.86 -4.68
C GLU A 415 -38.81 9.81 -5.22
N GLY A 416 -38.68 8.70 -4.52
CA GLY A 416 -37.88 7.56 -4.93
C GLY A 416 -38.65 6.68 -5.92
N PRO A 417 -37.95 5.92 -6.79
CA PRO A 417 -38.60 4.94 -7.65
C PRO A 417 -39.45 3.96 -6.82
N ALA A 418 -40.67 3.64 -7.28
CA ALA A 418 -41.62 2.78 -6.55
C ALA A 418 -41.02 1.44 -6.08
N ASN A 419 -40.03 0.93 -6.81
CA ASN A 419 -39.32 -0.30 -6.45
C ASN A 419 -38.48 -0.16 -5.18
N LEU A 420 -37.83 0.99 -4.98
CA LEU A 420 -37.01 1.27 -3.81
C LEU A 420 -37.87 1.43 -2.56
N GLN A 421 -38.97 2.19 -2.67
CA GLN A 421 -39.91 2.35 -1.55
C GLN A 421 -40.47 1.01 -1.09
N ARG A 422 -40.67 0.06 -2.01
CA ARG A 422 -41.09 -1.30 -1.66
C ARG A 422 -40.05 -2.04 -0.81
N ILE A 423 -38.76 -1.94 -1.14
CA ILE A 423 -37.67 -2.59 -0.39
C ILE A 423 -37.50 -1.91 0.98
N LEU A 424 -37.47 -0.58 1.03
CA LEU A 424 -37.35 0.18 2.28
C LEU A 424 -38.54 -0.05 3.22
N SER A 425 -39.77 -0.09 2.68
CA SER A 425 -40.95 -0.45 3.46
C SER A 425 -40.87 -1.88 4.00
N ALA A 426 -40.30 -2.81 3.24
CA ALA A 426 -40.08 -4.17 3.69
C ALA A 426 -39.05 -4.23 4.82
N CYS A 427 -37.96 -3.45 4.73
CA CYS A 427 -36.95 -3.35 5.79
C CYS A 427 -37.55 -2.80 7.09
N GLN A 428 -38.33 -1.72 7.02
CA GLN A 428 -39.04 -1.15 8.17
C GLN A 428 -40.05 -2.13 8.79
N LYS A 429 -40.77 -2.90 7.96
CA LYS A 429 -41.68 -3.94 8.44
C LYS A 429 -40.92 -5.11 9.06
N ALA A 430 -39.74 -5.46 8.55
CA ALA A 430 -38.90 -6.53 9.11
C ALA A 430 -38.35 -6.10 10.47
N GLU A 431 -37.89 -4.86 10.59
CA GLU A 431 -37.37 -4.27 11.81
C GLU A 431 -38.44 -4.21 12.92
N SER A 432 -39.67 -3.85 12.55
CA SER A 432 -40.80 -3.79 13.47
C SER A 432 -41.50 -5.15 13.71
N GLY A 433 -41.04 -6.23 13.07
CA GLY A 433 -41.64 -7.57 13.16
C GLY A 433 -43.03 -7.69 12.52
N GLN A 434 -43.38 -6.78 11.61
CA GLN A 434 -44.65 -6.73 10.90
C GLN A 434 -44.70 -7.55 9.60
N ILE A 435 -43.55 -8.09 9.16
CA ILE A 435 -43.42 -8.99 8.00
C ILE A 435 -42.66 -10.25 8.44
N GLY A 436 -43.06 -11.41 7.91
CA GLY A 436 -42.35 -12.67 8.17
C GLY A 436 -41.06 -12.79 7.37
N ILE A 437 -40.11 -13.60 7.86
CA ILE A 437 -38.80 -13.82 7.20
C ILE A 437 -38.97 -14.32 5.75
N ASP A 438 -39.89 -15.25 5.51
CA ASP A 438 -40.14 -15.79 4.16
C ASP A 438 -40.68 -14.73 3.18
N GLU A 439 -41.55 -13.85 3.68
CA GLU A 439 -42.12 -12.76 2.89
C GLU A 439 -41.05 -11.68 2.61
N PHE A 440 -40.19 -11.39 3.59
CA PHE A 440 -39.05 -10.50 3.41
C PHE A 440 -38.04 -11.06 2.38
N ALA A 441 -37.69 -12.35 2.49
CA ALA A 441 -36.82 -13.05 1.56
C ALA A 441 -37.36 -13.02 0.12
N SER A 442 -38.69 -13.16 -0.06
CA SER A 442 -39.33 -13.06 -1.37
C SER A 442 -39.18 -11.66 -1.99
N ILE A 443 -39.20 -10.61 -1.17
CA ILE A 443 -38.97 -9.23 -1.62
C ILE A 443 -37.51 -9.01 -2.04
N LEU A 444 -36.55 -9.56 -1.29
CA LEU A 444 -35.13 -9.48 -1.66
C LEU A 444 -34.84 -10.23 -2.96
N ALA A 445 -35.38 -11.44 -3.13
CA ALA A 445 -35.23 -12.21 -4.37
C ALA A 445 -35.82 -11.48 -5.59
N TRP A 446 -36.94 -10.77 -5.40
CA TRP A 446 -37.50 -9.91 -6.44
C TRP A 446 -36.59 -8.72 -6.76
N ALA A 447 -35.99 -8.08 -5.76
CA ALA A 447 -35.05 -6.97 -5.95
C ALA A 447 -33.80 -7.41 -6.71
N GLU A 448 -33.27 -8.60 -6.40
CA GLU A 448 -32.13 -9.18 -7.09
C GLU A 448 -32.44 -9.44 -8.58
N GLN A 449 -33.64 -9.95 -8.89
CA GLN A 449 -34.09 -10.11 -10.28
C GLN A 449 -34.17 -8.78 -11.05
N LEU A 450 -34.59 -7.71 -10.39
CA LEU A 450 -34.58 -6.37 -10.98
C LEU A 450 -33.16 -5.90 -11.30
N LEU A 451 -32.21 -6.07 -10.38
CA LEU A 451 -30.81 -5.72 -10.62
C LEU A 451 -30.20 -6.54 -11.77
N ASN A 452 -30.49 -7.84 -11.83
CA ASN A 452 -30.00 -8.68 -12.91
C ASN A 452 -30.56 -8.23 -14.27
N THR A 453 -31.81 -7.79 -14.31
CA THR A 453 -32.42 -7.20 -15.51
C THR A 453 -31.75 -5.88 -15.90
N ALA A 454 -31.47 -5.00 -14.93
CA ALA A 454 -30.79 -3.73 -15.16
C ALA A 454 -29.35 -3.94 -15.68
N ASN A 455 -28.61 -4.87 -15.08
CA ASN A 455 -27.24 -5.20 -15.48
C ASN A 455 -27.17 -5.78 -16.91
N LEU A 456 -28.12 -6.64 -17.28
CA LEU A 456 -28.27 -7.13 -18.65
C LEU A 456 -28.61 -6.00 -19.64
N GLY A 457 -29.40 -5.01 -19.21
CA GLY A 457 -29.67 -3.80 -19.97
C GLY A 457 -28.40 -3.00 -20.28
N LEU A 458 -27.57 -2.74 -19.26
CA LEU A 458 -26.29 -2.04 -19.41
C LEU A 458 -25.30 -2.78 -20.30
N ALA A 459 -25.24 -4.11 -20.19
CA ALA A 459 -24.38 -4.93 -21.04
C ALA A 459 -24.73 -4.78 -22.54
N ARG A 460 -26.02 -4.61 -22.87
CA ARG A 460 -26.47 -4.38 -24.26
C ARG A 460 -26.12 -2.99 -24.77
N ILE A 461 -26.16 -1.97 -23.92
CA ILE A 461 -25.76 -0.58 -24.27
C ILE A 461 -24.26 -0.53 -24.58
N SER A 462 -23.45 -1.32 -23.87
CA SER A 462 -21.99 -1.37 -24.05
C SER A 462 -21.53 -2.03 -25.36
N GLN A 463 -22.45 -2.59 -26.16
CA GLN A 463 -22.16 -3.31 -27.41
C GLN A 463 -22.53 -2.51 -28.69
N GLY A 464 -23.04 -1.28 -28.56
CA GLY A 464 -23.35 -0.40 -29.70
C GLY A 464 -22.14 0.40 -30.21
N GLU A 465 -22.10 0.73 -31.49
CA GLU A 465 -21.04 1.56 -32.10
C GLU A 465 -21.09 3.03 -31.63
N GLU A 466 -19.89 3.59 -31.40
CA GLU A 466 -19.56 4.98 -30.99
C GLU A 466 -20.27 5.54 -29.74
N THR A 467 -19.95 4.97 -28.56
CA THR A 467 -20.21 5.64 -27.27
C THR A 467 -19.18 6.74 -26.99
N THR A 468 -19.67 7.95 -26.71
CA THR A 468 -18.83 9.08 -26.28
C THR A 468 -18.14 8.79 -24.94
N VAL A 469 -17.18 9.63 -24.55
CA VAL A 469 -16.43 9.46 -23.28
C VAL A 469 -17.37 9.62 -22.09
N GLU A 470 -18.32 10.54 -22.18
CA GLU A 470 -19.33 10.81 -21.14
C GLU A 470 -20.27 9.63 -20.96
N VAL A 471 -20.72 9.00 -22.05
CA VAL A 471 -21.56 7.80 -22.00
C VAL A 471 -20.81 6.61 -21.38
N ARG A 472 -19.52 6.46 -21.71
CA ARG A 472 -18.67 5.42 -21.09
C ARG A 472 -18.50 5.63 -19.60
N GLN A 473 -18.28 6.87 -19.16
CA GLN A 473 -18.16 7.21 -17.75
C GLN A 473 -19.47 6.94 -16.99
N ALA A 474 -20.60 7.38 -17.54
CA ALA A 474 -21.92 7.11 -16.95
C ALA A 474 -22.23 5.60 -16.86
N ILE A 475 -21.82 4.79 -17.85
CA ILE A 475 -21.96 3.33 -17.80
C ILE A 475 -21.11 2.72 -16.67
N LEU A 476 -19.90 3.22 -16.45
CA LEU A 476 -19.04 2.75 -15.35
C LEU A 476 -19.65 3.10 -13.98
N GLU A 477 -20.13 4.33 -13.82
CA GLU A 477 -20.80 4.78 -12.59
C GLU A 477 -22.09 3.99 -12.32
N LEU A 478 -22.90 3.71 -13.35
CA LEU A 478 -24.08 2.86 -13.21
C LEU A 478 -23.74 1.42 -12.81
N ARG A 479 -22.64 0.86 -13.32
CA ARG A 479 -22.18 -0.48 -12.91
C ARG A 479 -21.70 -0.49 -11.46
N GLN A 480 -21.05 0.59 -11.03
CA GLN A 480 -20.63 0.76 -9.65
C GLN A 480 -21.85 0.82 -8.72
N GLY A 481 -22.84 1.67 -9.03
CA GLY A 481 -24.08 1.75 -8.25
C GLY A 481 -24.87 0.43 -8.19
N ILE A 482 -24.91 -0.37 -9.27
CA ILE A 482 -25.50 -1.72 -9.26
C ILE A 482 -24.73 -2.67 -8.34
N THR A 483 -23.40 -2.56 -8.29
CA THR A 483 -22.56 -3.41 -7.45
C THR A 483 -22.78 -3.11 -5.97
N GLU A 484 -22.84 -1.82 -5.61
CA GLU A 484 -23.17 -1.36 -4.26
C GLU A 484 -24.57 -1.79 -3.83
N PHE A 485 -25.56 -1.70 -4.73
CA PHE A 485 -26.90 -2.19 -4.44
C PHE A 485 -26.92 -3.71 -4.20
N ARG A 486 -26.15 -4.49 -4.98
CA ARG A 486 -26.05 -5.93 -4.77
C ARG A 486 -25.45 -6.25 -3.40
N GLN A 487 -24.39 -5.55 -3.00
CA GLN A 487 -23.81 -5.69 -1.66
C GLN A 487 -24.83 -5.41 -0.55
N ALA A 488 -25.68 -4.39 -0.74
CA ALA A 488 -26.76 -4.10 0.20
C ALA A 488 -27.77 -5.26 0.31
N LEU A 489 -28.14 -5.88 -0.82
CA LEU A 489 -29.05 -7.03 -0.83
C LEU A 489 -28.41 -8.26 -0.18
N ASP A 490 -27.12 -8.53 -0.43
CA ASP A 490 -26.39 -9.65 0.17
C ASP A 490 -26.38 -9.52 1.71
N GLU A 491 -26.15 -8.31 2.22
CA GLU A 491 -26.20 -8.01 3.66
C GLU A 491 -27.62 -8.19 4.22
N LEU A 492 -28.66 -7.72 3.53
CA LEU A 492 -30.06 -7.97 3.91
C LEU A 492 -30.43 -9.46 3.86
N GLN A 493 -29.77 -10.25 3.02
CA GLN A 493 -29.99 -11.68 2.92
C GLN A 493 -29.31 -12.44 4.07
N GLN A 494 -28.19 -11.93 4.63
CA GLN A 494 -27.63 -12.47 5.87
C GLN A 494 -28.63 -12.36 7.03
N PHE A 495 -29.39 -11.26 7.12
CA PHE A 495 -30.49 -11.15 8.09
C PHE A 495 -31.54 -12.25 7.92
N VAL A 496 -31.87 -12.65 6.69
CA VAL A 496 -32.80 -13.77 6.45
C VAL A 496 -32.23 -15.10 6.96
N LEU A 497 -30.92 -15.29 6.86
CA LEU A 497 -30.25 -16.54 7.24
C LEU A 497 -30.11 -16.71 8.75
N ASP A 498 -29.74 -15.63 9.47
CA ASP A 498 -29.38 -15.73 10.88
C ASP A 498 -30.25 -14.89 11.84
N GLY A 499 -31.14 -14.06 11.30
CA GLY A 499 -32.08 -13.23 12.05
C GLY A 499 -31.45 -12.06 12.82
N ARG A 500 -30.16 -11.74 12.61
CA ARG A 500 -29.47 -10.71 13.40
C ARG A 500 -29.84 -9.30 12.93
N PRO A 501 -30.39 -8.43 13.81
CA PRO A 501 -30.80 -7.07 13.43
C PRO A 501 -29.67 -6.19 12.86
N LEU A 502 -28.40 -6.50 13.19
CA LEU A 502 -27.25 -5.79 12.66
C LEU A 502 -27.22 -5.84 11.12
N HIS A 503 -27.45 -7.01 10.52
CA HIS A 503 -27.49 -7.19 9.06
C HIS A 503 -28.63 -6.39 8.41
N LEU A 504 -29.79 -6.30 9.06
CA LEU A 504 -30.91 -5.49 8.59
C LEU A 504 -30.56 -3.99 8.60
N SER A 505 -29.93 -3.51 9.68
CA SER A 505 -29.51 -2.11 9.81
C SER A 505 -28.37 -1.74 8.83
N ALA A 506 -27.38 -2.63 8.67
CA ALA A 506 -26.24 -2.45 7.78
C ALA A 506 -26.69 -2.47 6.32
N GLY A 507 -27.48 -3.49 5.94
CA GLY A 507 -28.04 -3.61 4.60
C GLY A 507 -28.96 -2.45 4.23
N THR A 508 -29.78 -1.94 5.16
CA THR A 508 -30.64 -0.77 4.89
C THR A 508 -29.81 0.50 4.67
N ARG A 509 -28.73 0.74 5.42
CA ARG A 509 -27.82 1.88 5.20
C ARG A 509 -27.10 1.78 3.85
N LEU A 510 -26.57 0.61 3.52
CA LEU A 510 -25.93 0.36 2.23
C LEU A 510 -26.90 0.58 1.06
N LEU A 511 -28.16 0.15 1.23
CA LEU A 511 -29.21 0.33 0.24
C LEU A 511 -29.51 1.81 -0.03
N VAL A 512 -29.60 2.64 1.02
CA VAL A 512 -29.81 4.09 0.88
C VAL A 512 -28.62 4.73 0.18
N ALA A 513 -27.38 4.43 0.59
CA ALA A 513 -26.18 4.97 -0.04
C ALA A 513 -26.07 4.62 -1.53
N ALA A 514 -26.33 3.36 -1.90
CA ALA A 514 -26.36 2.93 -3.30
C ALA A 514 -27.45 3.67 -4.10
N CYS A 515 -28.57 4.02 -3.46
CA CYS A 515 -29.65 4.76 -4.11
C CYS A 515 -29.33 6.24 -4.29
N ASP A 516 -28.66 6.86 -3.33
CA ASP A 516 -28.20 8.25 -3.44
C ASP A 516 -27.20 8.37 -4.60
N HIS A 517 -26.24 7.44 -4.69
CA HIS A 517 -25.31 7.36 -5.82
C HIS A 517 -26.03 7.20 -7.18
N LEU A 518 -27.00 6.30 -7.28
CA LEU A 518 -27.79 6.13 -8.51
C LEU A 518 -28.66 7.37 -8.84
N ALA A 519 -29.13 8.11 -7.83
CA ALA A 519 -29.88 9.34 -8.02
C ALA A 519 -28.99 10.48 -8.52
N GLU A 520 -27.76 10.59 -8.01
CA GLU A 520 -26.75 11.54 -8.48
C GLU A 520 -26.42 11.33 -9.96
N ILE A 521 -26.20 10.08 -10.36
CA ILE A 521 -25.95 9.72 -11.78
C ILE A 521 -27.13 10.14 -12.66
N ARG A 522 -28.37 9.93 -12.19
CA ARG A 522 -29.58 10.35 -12.92
C ARG A 522 -29.68 11.87 -13.05
N GLN A 523 -29.39 12.61 -11.99
CA GLN A 523 -29.40 14.09 -12.03
C GLN A 523 -28.34 14.64 -12.99
N LEU A 524 -27.16 14.02 -13.02
CA LEU A 524 -26.10 14.38 -13.98
C LEU A 524 -26.56 14.11 -15.42
N SER A 525 -27.28 13.01 -15.67
CA SER A 525 -27.84 12.69 -16.99
C SER A 525 -28.99 13.60 -17.42
N ASP A 526 -29.79 14.13 -16.49
CA ASP A 526 -30.91 15.03 -16.80
C ASP A 526 -30.45 16.49 -17.03
N ALA A 527 -29.23 16.83 -16.61
CA ALA A 527 -28.62 18.16 -16.77
C ALA A 527 -27.82 18.34 -18.08
N THR A 528 -27.49 17.24 -18.76
CA THR A 528 -26.82 17.17 -20.06
C THR A 528 -27.80 16.86 -21.18
#